data_AF-A0A8H4XI72-F1
#
_entry.id   AF-A0A8H4XI72-F1
#
_cell.length_a   1.000
_cell.length_b   1.000
_cell.length_c   1.000
_cell.angle_alpha   90.00
_cell.angle_beta   90.00
_cell.angle_gamma   90.00
#
_symmetry.space_group_name_H-M   'P 1'
#
loop_
_entity.id
_entity.type
_entity.pdbx_description
1 polymer ?
#
loop_
_entity_poly.entity_id
_entity_poly.type
_entity_poly.pdbx_seq_one_letter_code
_entity_poly.pdbx_strand_id
1 'polypeptide(L)'
;MWTTLAPLAAAMSAGYLYYQSWGPCANKLPGHLMHQASSALNARVHICDAYEALFKLNPSYHASPPLLYTVISVPPPDRESADYHTSSAQLGHIIYQLDRKTLSHYQTRDASPVGSASLKKAQQVIDTWTMVGAVLLNAQIKAVYDEEFVGGLRDGLRVKDVLMKADMCGDRWKAA
;
A
#
# COMPACT_ATOMS: atom_id res chain seq x y z
N MET A 1 -25.50 -46.13 5.50
CA MET A 1 -25.55 -44.94 4.64
C MET A 1 -24.56 -43.93 5.18
N TRP A 2 -23.57 -43.55 4.37
CA TRP A 2 -22.55 -42.57 4.72
C TRP A 2 -23.12 -41.16 4.52
N THR A 3 -22.87 -40.26 5.47
CA THR A 3 -22.87 -38.82 5.20
C THR A 3 -21.84 -38.17 6.11
N THR A 4 -20.65 -38.04 5.56
CA THR A 4 -19.58 -37.14 5.99
C THR A 4 -20.02 -35.69 5.87
N LEU A 5 -19.93 -34.91 6.94
CA LEU A 5 -19.66 -33.47 6.85
C LEU A 5 -18.70 -33.07 7.99
N ALA A 6 -17.42 -32.99 7.64
CA ALA A 6 -16.36 -32.30 8.37
C ALA A 6 -16.46 -30.77 8.09
N PRO A 7 -15.73 -29.92 8.83
CA PRO A 7 -16.26 -28.68 9.40
C PRO A 7 -16.16 -27.44 8.50
N LEU A 8 -17.19 -26.59 8.55
CA LEU A 8 -17.19 -25.20 8.08
C LEU A 8 -16.47 -24.29 9.10
N ALA A 9 -15.19 -24.53 9.35
CA ALA A 9 -14.38 -23.73 10.26
C ALA A 9 -12.97 -23.47 9.69
N ALA A 10 -12.89 -22.79 8.55
CA ALA A 10 -11.61 -22.27 8.03
C ALA A 10 -11.84 -21.17 6.98
N ALA A 11 -12.38 -20.02 7.37
CA ALA A 11 -12.34 -18.84 6.49
C ALA A 11 -12.41 -17.47 7.19
N MET A 12 -12.68 -17.40 8.51
CA MET A 12 -12.93 -16.11 9.17
C MET A 12 -11.79 -15.56 10.04
N SER A 13 -10.68 -16.29 10.19
CA SER A 13 -9.59 -15.89 11.08
C SER A 13 -8.48 -15.06 10.42
N ALA A 14 -8.41 -15.01 9.09
CA ALA A 14 -7.34 -14.27 8.39
C ALA A 14 -7.62 -12.76 8.30
N GLY A 15 -8.88 -12.31 8.30
CA GLY A 15 -9.21 -10.88 8.19
C GLY A 15 -9.26 -10.12 9.51
N TYR A 16 -9.56 -10.81 10.62
CA TYR A 16 -9.78 -10.18 11.93
C TYR A 16 -8.47 -9.86 12.68
N LEU A 17 -7.37 -10.56 12.37
CA LEU A 17 -6.09 -10.34 13.05
C LEU A 17 -5.27 -9.18 12.48
N TYR A 18 -5.60 -8.67 11.28
CA TYR A 18 -4.90 -7.50 10.70
C TYR A 18 -5.34 -6.16 11.30
N TYR A 19 -6.44 -6.13 12.05
CA TYR A 19 -7.02 -4.90 12.60
C TYR A 19 -6.27 -4.34 13.82
N GLN A 20 -5.43 -5.14 14.49
CA GLN A 20 -4.78 -4.70 15.73
C GLN A 20 -3.40 -4.03 15.55
N SER A 21 -2.79 -4.04 14.36
CA SER A 21 -1.36 -3.69 14.22
C SER A 21 -1.04 -2.27 13.78
N TRP A 22 -2.03 -1.42 13.44
CA TRP A 22 -1.84 0.00 13.08
C TRP A 22 -1.71 0.96 14.26
N GLY A 23 -1.46 0.42 15.46
CA GLY A 23 -1.47 1.23 16.67
C GLY A 23 -2.83 1.95 16.83
N PRO A 24 -2.87 3.11 17.48
CA PRO A 24 -4.13 3.81 17.75
C PRO A 24 -4.84 4.35 16.48
N CYS A 25 -4.22 4.29 15.30
CA CYS A 25 -4.77 4.83 14.04
C CYS A 25 -5.37 3.76 13.11
N ALA A 26 -5.37 2.48 13.50
CA ALA A 26 -5.89 1.35 12.72
C ALA A 26 -7.32 1.52 12.23
N ASN A 27 -8.17 1.99 13.13
CA ASN A 27 -9.58 2.24 12.90
C ASN A 27 -9.84 3.48 12.01
N LYS A 28 -8.80 4.25 11.66
CA LYS A 28 -8.89 5.44 10.80
C LYS A 28 -8.59 5.15 9.34
N LEU A 29 -8.27 3.90 8.99
CA LEU A 29 -8.13 3.51 7.59
C LEU A 29 -9.50 3.49 6.92
N PRO A 30 -9.61 4.02 5.69
CA PRO A 30 -10.82 3.87 4.93
C PRO A 30 -11.16 2.38 4.75
N GLY A 31 -12.33 1.96 5.22
CA GLY A 31 -12.77 0.56 5.16
C GLY A 31 -12.81 -0.03 3.75
N HIS A 32 -12.83 0.80 2.70
CA HIS A 32 -12.75 0.36 1.31
C HIS A 32 -11.38 -0.19 0.89
N LEU A 33 -10.31 0.09 1.65
CA LEU A 33 -8.98 -0.51 1.41
C LEU A 33 -8.91 -1.97 1.87
N MET A 34 -9.84 -2.36 2.74
CA MET A 34 -9.94 -3.71 3.32
C MET A 34 -10.97 -4.56 2.58
N HIS A 35 -11.84 -3.94 1.77
CA HIS A 35 -12.87 -4.62 0.99
C HIS A 35 -12.93 -4.08 -0.44
N GLN A 36 -12.08 -4.63 -1.30
CA GLN A 36 -12.35 -4.71 -2.73
C GLN A 36 -11.62 -5.90 -3.35
N ALA A 37 -12.40 -6.91 -3.72
CA ALA A 37 -12.07 -7.91 -4.74
C ALA A 37 -12.15 -7.22 -6.12
N SER A 38 -11.47 -7.60 -7.20
CA SER A 38 -10.45 -8.63 -7.45
C SER A 38 -10.12 -8.55 -8.95
N SER A 39 -8.93 -8.07 -9.33
CA SER A 39 -8.28 -8.35 -10.62
C SER A 39 -6.90 -7.71 -10.68
N ALA A 40 -5.99 -8.25 -11.51
CA ALA A 40 -4.68 -7.64 -11.77
C ALA A 40 -4.79 -6.23 -12.39
N LEU A 41 -5.83 -5.99 -13.20
CA LEU A 41 -6.14 -4.66 -13.74
C LEU A 41 -6.42 -3.64 -12.64
N ASN A 42 -7.20 -4.01 -11.61
CA ASN A 42 -7.46 -3.13 -10.48
C ASN A 42 -6.20 -2.90 -9.64
N ALA A 43 -5.35 -3.92 -9.47
CA ALA A 43 -4.09 -3.78 -8.72
C ALA A 43 -3.14 -2.76 -9.35
N ARG A 44 -2.93 -2.81 -10.67
CA ARG A 44 -2.05 -1.86 -11.37
C ARG A 44 -2.58 -0.44 -11.30
N VAL A 45 -3.89 -0.24 -11.40
CA VAL A 45 -4.53 1.08 -11.20
C VAL A 45 -4.23 1.63 -9.81
N HIS A 46 -4.39 0.84 -8.75
CA HIS A 46 -4.06 1.27 -7.39
C HIS A 46 -2.57 1.62 -7.21
N ILE A 47 -1.67 0.87 -7.86
CA ILE A 47 -0.24 1.18 -7.87
C ILE A 47 0.00 2.54 -8.56
N CYS A 48 -0.60 2.79 -9.73
CA CYS A 48 -0.47 4.06 -10.42
C CYS A 48 -1.03 5.23 -9.60
N ASP A 49 -2.21 5.07 -8.99
CA ASP A 49 -2.83 6.11 -8.15
C ASP A 49 -1.95 6.45 -6.94
N ALA A 50 -1.32 5.45 -6.32
CA ALA A 50 -0.39 5.65 -5.23
C ALA A 50 0.84 6.46 -5.66
N TYR A 51 1.43 6.17 -6.83
CA TYR A 51 2.54 6.97 -7.36
C TYR A 51 2.13 8.38 -7.75
N GLU A 52 0.97 8.56 -8.39
CA GLU A 52 0.45 9.88 -8.74
C GLU A 52 0.21 10.75 -7.48
N ALA A 53 -0.37 10.17 -6.44
CA ALA A 53 -0.53 10.84 -5.15
C ALA A 53 0.84 11.18 -4.54
N LEU A 54 1.79 10.26 -4.61
CA LEU A 54 3.14 10.47 -4.11
C LEU A 54 3.89 11.57 -4.87
N PHE A 55 3.69 11.68 -6.18
CA PHE A 55 4.27 12.76 -7.01
C PHE A 55 3.62 14.12 -6.72
N LYS A 56 2.30 14.15 -6.48
CA LYS A 56 1.61 15.38 -6.04
C LYS A 56 2.14 15.84 -4.67
N LEU A 57 2.47 14.90 -3.79
CA LEU A 57 3.04 15.21 -2.48
C LEU A 57 4.51 15.64 -2.57
N ASN A 58 5.30 14.99 -3.43
CA ASN A 58 6.70 15.33 -3.67
C ASN A 58 7.05 15.23 -5.17
N PRO A 59 6.99 16.36 -5.91
CA PRO A 59 7.21 16.38 -7.35
C PRO A 59 8.58 15.87 -7.80
N SER A 60 9.61 15.92 -6.95
CA SER A 60 10.95 15.42 -7.32
C SER A 60 10.95 13.92 -7.63
N TYR A 61 9.99 13.17 -7.09
CA TYR A 61 9.86 11.74 -7.36
C TYR A 61 9.40 11.44 -8.79
N HIS A 62 8.86 12.41 -9.54
CA HIS A 62 8.52 12.19 -10.94
C HIS A 62 9.77 11.92 -11.80
N ALA A 63 10.90 12.57 -11.48
CA ALA A 63 12.15 12.39 -12.22
C ALA A 63 12.78 11.01 -11.91
N SER A 64 12.72 10.59 -10.65
CA SER A 64 13.27 9.33 -10.15
C SER A 64 12.33 8.72 -9.10
N PRO A 65 11.31 7.95 -9.51
CA PRO A 65 10.35 7.38 -8.59
C PRO A 65 11.02 6.38 -7.66
N PRO A 66 10.81 6.49 -6.33
CA PRO A 66 11.36 5.55 -5.39
C PRO A 66 10.54 4.26 -5.37
N LEU A 67 11.14 3.15 -4.95
CA LEU A 67 10.38 1.99 -4.52
C LEU A 67 9.55 2.37 -3.28
N LEU A 68 8.30 1.94 -3.20
CA LEU A 68 7.38 2.26 -2.10
C LEU A 68 7.94 1.74 -0.77
N TYR A 69 8.54 0.56 -0.74
CA TYR A 69 9.30 0.06 0.41
C TYR A 69 10.35 1.05 0.91
N THR A 70 11.14 1.62 0.00
CA THR A 70 12.15 2.64 0.32
C THR A 70 11.51 3.90 0.88
N VAL A 71 10.39 4.36 0.29
CA VAL A 71 9.73 5.59 0.73
C VAL A 71 9.10 5.45 2.11
N ILE A 72 8.71 4.23 2.52
CA ILE A 72 8.28 3.89 3.87
C ILE A 72 9.39 3.35 4.78
N SER A 73 10.65 3.33 4.34
CA SER A 73 11.79 2.85 5.13
C SER A 73 11.61 1.41 5.65
N VAL A 74 11.03 0.55 4.82
CA VAL A 74 10.91 -0.90 5.04
C VAL A 74 11.73 -1.62 3.97
N PRO A 75 12.50 -2.66 4.29
CA PRO A 75 13.19 -3.43 3.27
C PRO A 75 12.18 -4.21 2.39
N PRO A 76 12.40 -4.29 1.06
CA PRO A 76 11.60 -5.14 0.20
C PRO A 76 11.73 -6.62 0.61
N PRO A 77 10.73 -7.47 0.33
CA PRO A 77 10.79 -8.89 0.68
C PRO A 77 11.89 -9.61 -0.09
N ASP A 78 12.61 -10.53 0.56
CA ASP A 78 13.62 -11.38 -0.08
C ASP A 78 12.98 -12.52 -0.88
N ARG A 79 13.71 -13.10 -1.84
CA ARG A 79 13.18 -14.15 -2.74
C ARG A 79 12.82 -15.45 -1.98
N GLU A 80 13.43 -15.66 -0.83
CA GLU A 80 13.31 -16.88 0.00
C GLU A 80 12.34 -16.71 1.17
N SER A 81 11.79 -15.51 1.40
CA SER A 81 10.88 -15.27 2.52
C SER A 81 9.45 -15.74 2.20
N ALA A 82 9.28 -17.04 1.98
CA ALA A 82 7.97 -17.69 1.96
C ALA A 82 7.43 -17.98 3.38
N ASP A 83 8.25 -17.74 4.41
CA ASP A 83 7.88 -17.99 5.80
C ASP A 83 6.80 -17.02 6.30
N TYR A 84 5.71 -17.61 6.80
CA TYR A 84 4.55 -16.91 7.35
C TYR A 84 4.94 -15.91 8.46
N HIS A 85 5.89 -16.27 9.34
CA HIS A 85 6.36 -15.40 10.42
C HIS A 85 7.08 -14.15 9.90
N THR A 86 7.90 -14.30 8.85
CA THR A 86 8.61 -13.19 8.19
C THR A 86 7.63 -12.25 7.49
N SER A 87 6.59 -12.82 6.87
CA SER A 87 5.50 -12.06 6.24
C SER A 87 4.70 -11.24 7.28
N SER A 88 4.31 -11.84 8.40
CA SER A 88 3.58 -11.14 9.47
C SER A 88 4.42 -10.02 10.11
N ALA A 89 5.70 -10.28 10.38
CA ALA A 89 6.62 -9.27 10.88
C ALA A 89 6.73 -8.10 9.89
N GLN A 90 6.96 -8.38 8.60
CA GLN A 90 7.06 -7.34 7.58
C GLN A 90 5.80 -6.46 7.51
N LEU A 91 4.61 -7.06 7.57
CA LEU A 91 3.35 -6.31 7.60
C LEU A 91 3.26 -5.41 8.84
N GLY A 92 3.65 -5.90 10.02
CA GLY A 92 3.75 -5.07 11.23
C GLY A 92 4.71 -3.88 11.06
N HIS A 93 5.86 -4.09 10.42
CA HIS A 93 6.83 -3.03 10.12
C HIS A 93 6.29 -1.99 9.13
N ILE A 94 5.62 -2.42 8.05
CA ILE A 94 4.96 -1.53 7.07
C ILE A 94 3.97 -0.62 7.79
N ILE A 95 3.12 -1.23 8.60
CA ILE A 95 2.09 -0.53 9.33
C ILE A 95 2.67 0.49 10.31
N TYR A 96 3.69 0.08 11.10
CA TYR A 96 4.37 0.97 12.02
C TYR A 96 4.96 2.21 11.32
N GLN A 97 5.58 2.02 10.15
CA GLN A 97 6.15 3.15 9.41
C GLN A 97 5.08 4.07 8.80
N LEU A 98 3.95 3.51 8.36
CA LEU A 98 2.81 4.30 7.89
C LEU A 98 2.21 5.15 9.01
N ASP A 99 2.06 4.61 10.22
CA ASP A 99 1.59 5.37 11.39
C ASP A 99 2.56 6.52 11.70
N ARG A 100 3.86 6.25 11.77
CA ARG A 100 4.88 7.30 12.00
C ARG A 100 4.83 8.43 10.97
N LYS A 101 4.51 8.13 9.72
CA LYS A 101 4.41 9.13 8.63
C LYS A 101 3.13 9.94 8.66
N THR A 102 2.08 9.44 9.32
CA THR A 102 0.74 10.06 9.27
C THR A 102 0.30 10.63 10.61
N LEU A 103 0.90 10.22 11.73
CA LEU A 103 0.48 10.59 13.08
C LEU A 103 0.34 12.11 13.31
N SER A 104 1.38 12.88 12.98
CA SER A 104 1.35 14.35 13.13
C SER A 104 0.33 15.02 12.22
N HIS A 105 0.03 14.41 11.06
CA HIS A 105 -0.99 14.89 10.14
C HIS A 105 -2.39 14.59 10.65
N TYR A 106 -2.64 13.44 11.28
CA TYR A 106 -3.89 13.18 11.97
C TYR A 106 -4.14 14.17 13.11
N GLN A 107 -3.12 14.45 13.94
CA GLN A 107 -3.20 15.46 14.98
C GLN A 107 -3.51 16.84 14.41
N THR A 108 -2.82 17.23 13.33
CA THR A 108 -3.06 18.51 12.64
C THR A 108 -4.47 18.59 12.09
N ARG A 109 -4.97 17.54 11.44
CA ARG A 109 -6.32 17.49 10.87
C ARG A 109 -7.37 17.63 11.95
N ASP A 110 -7.26 16.86 13.03
CA ASP A 110 -8.24 16.81 14.12
C ASP A 110 -8.27 18.14 14.91
N ALA A 111 -7.16 18.89 14.95
CA ALA A 111 -7.07 20.20 15.58
C ALA A 111 -7.38 21.40 14.65
N SER A 112 -7.49 21.18 13.34
CA SER A 112 -7.64 22.27 12.36
C SER A 112 -9.12 22.64 12.12
N PRO A 113 -9.43 23.94 11.89
CA PRO A 113 -10.77 24.35 11.48
C PRO A 113 -11.19 23.73 10.14
N VAL A 114 -12.50 23.45 10.01
CA VAL A 114 -13.11 22.94 8.78
C VAL A 114 -12.81 23.88 7.60
N GLY A 115 -12.37 23.31 6.48
CA GLY A 115 -12.05 24.05 5.26
C GLY A 115 -10.69 24.75 5.23
N SER A 116 -9.94 24.75 6.34
CA SER A 116 -8.63 25.40 6.42
C SER A 116 -7.58 24.74 5.50
N ALA A 117 -6.58 25.52 5.09
CA ALA A 117 -5.47 25.02 4.28
C ALA A 117 -4.67 23.94 5.02
N SER A 118 -4.47 24.09 6.33
CA SER A 118 -3.80 23.11 7.20
C SER A 118 -4.55 21.78 7.23
N LEU A 119 -5.89 21.80 7.34
CA LEU A 119 -6.71 20.60 7.27
C LEU A 119 -6.57 19.91 5.90
N LYS A 120 -6.70 20.67 4.81
CA LYS A 120 -6.59 20.13 3.45
C LYS A 120 -5.23 19.49 3.20
N LYS A 121 -4.14 20.15 3.62
CA LYS A 121 -2.78 19.62 3.48
C LYS A 121 -2.58 18.37 4.32
N ALA A 122 -3.03 18.36 5.57
CA ALA A 122 -2.96 17.19 6.43
C ALA A 122 -3.72 16.01 5.83
N GLN A 123 -4.93 16.25 5.32
CA GLN A 123 -5.73 15.21 4.67
C GLN A 123 -5.07 14.68 3.40
N GLN A 124 -4.52 15.55 2.55
CA GLN A 124 -3.78 15.12 1.35
C GLN A 124 -2.60 14.20 1.69
N VAL A 125 -1.85 14.51 2.76
CA VAL A 125 -0.74 13.65 3.21
C VAL A 125 -1.26 12.30 3.72
N ILE A 126 -2.32 12.32 4.54
CA ILE A 126 -2.97 11.10 5.03
C ILE A 126 -3.43 10.22 3.87
N ASP A 127 -4.15 10.79 2.90
CA ASP A 127 -4.68 10.07 1.73
C ASP A 127 -3.56 9.46 0.90
N THR A 128 -2.47 10.22 0.69
CA THR A 128 -1.29 9.73 -0.06
C THR A 128 -0.67 8.51 0.61
N TRP A 129 -0.37 8.58 1.91
CA TRP A 129 0.21 7.45 2.64
C TRP A 129 -0.75 6.27 2.77
N THR A 130 -2.05 6.57 2.81
CA THR A 130 -3.11 5.57 2.80
C THR A 130 -3.13 4.77 1.48
N MET A 131 -2.97 5.43 0.32
CA MET A 131 -2.84 4.75 -0.97
C MET A 131 -1.55 3.92 -1.05
N VAL A 132 -0.42 4.44 -0.58
CA VAL A 132 0.83 3.66 -0.47
C VAL A 132 0.65 2.44 0.42
N GLY A 133 -0.03 2.61 1.56
CA GLY A 133 -0.35 1.52 2.47
C GLY A 133 -1.26 0.48 1.84
N ALA A 134 -2.25 0.89 1.05
CA ALA A 134 -3.14 -0.02 0.33
C ALA A 134 -2.37 -0.95 -0.61
N VAL A 135 -1.38 -0.42 -1.35
CA VAL A 135 -0.52 -1.21 -2.23
C VAL A 135 0.27 -2.26 -1.44
N LEU A 136 0.81 -1.88 -0.28
CA LEU A 136 1.73 -2.73 0.49
C LEU A 136 1.05 -3.66 1.50
N LEU A 137 -0.24 -3.47 1.79
CA LEU A 137 -0.98 -4.26 2.79
C LEU A 137 -2.09 -5.11 2.18
N ASN A 138 -2.63 -4.74 1.02
CA ASN A 138 -3.53 -5.61 0.28
C ASN A 138 -2.71 -6.70 -0.42
N ALA A 139 -2.90 -7.96 -0.02
CA ALA A 139 -2.10 -9.07 -0.53
C ALA A 139 -2.10 -9.21 -2.06
N GLN A 140 -3.22 -8.93 -2.74
CA GLN A 140 -3.31 -9.05 -4.21
C GLN A 140 -2.57 -7.92 -4.92
N ILE A 141 -2.72 -6.68 -4.43
CA ILE A 141 -2.02 -5.52 -4.99
C ILE A 141 -0.52 -5.63 -4.72
N LYS A 142 -0.17 -6.03 -3.49
CA LYS A 142 1.21 -6.26 -3.07
C LYS A 142 1.89 -7.32 -3.91
N ALA A 143 1.21 -8.43 -4.23
CA ALA A 143 1.77 -9.47 -5.07
C ALA A 143 2.16 -8.95 -6.46
N VAL A 144 1.26 -8.20 -7.11
CA VAL A 144 1.54 -7.56 -8.41
C VAL A 144 2.67 -6.54 -8.28
N TYR A 145 2.67 -5.74 -7.21
CA TYR A 145 3.73 -4.76 -6.95
C TYR A 145 5.09 -5.43 -6.76
N ASP A 146 5.17 -6.48 -5.96
CA ASP A 146 6.40 -7.20 -5.68
C ASP A 146 6.93 -7.89 -6.95
N GLU A 147 6.05 -8.52 -7.74
CA GLU A 147 6.43 -9.15 -9.01
C GLU A 147 6.99 -8.12 -10.00
N GLU A 148 6.25 -7.05 -10.27
CA GLU A 148 6.61 -6.08 -11.31
C GLU A 148 7.81 -5.19 -10.91
N PHE A 149 7.84 -4.74 -9.66
CA PHE A 149 8.82 -3.75 -9.20
C PHE A 149 10.01 -4.37 -8.48
N VAL A 150 9.75 -5.25 -7.49
CA VAL A 150 10.85 -5.89 -6.76
C VAL A 150 11.52 -6.94 -7.65
N GLY A 151 10.74 -7.71 -8.42
CA GLY A 151 11.26 -8.58 -9.48
C GLY A 151 12.02 -7.80 -10.55
N GLY A 152 11.40 -6.75 -11.12
CA GLY A 152 12.04 -5.90 -12.13
C GLY A 152 13.37 -5.28 -11.68
N LEU A 153 13.45 -4.79 -10.44
CA LEU A 153 14.70 -4.25 -9.87
C LEU A 153 15.82 -5.29 -9.77
N ARG A 154 15.47 -6.55 -9.46
CA ARG A 154 16.44 -7.65 -9.44
C ARG A 154 16.94 -7.98 -10.85
N ASP A 155 16.10 -7.78 -11.84
CA ASP A 155 16.44 -7.93 -13.26
C ASP A 155 17.13 -6.66 -13.83
N GLY A 156 17.45 -5.68 -12.98
CA GLY A 156 18.18 -4.46 -13.34
C GLY A 156 17.31 -3.32 -13.88
N LEU A 157 15.98 -3.44 -13.84
CA LEU A 157 15.06 -2.37 -14.22
C LEU A 157 14.95 -1.32 -13.12
N ARG A 158 14.79 -0.04 -13.50
CA ARG A 158 14.44 1.00 -12.52
C ARG A 158 12.93 1.06 -12.38
N VAL A 159 12.46 1.55 -11.23
CA VAL A 159 11.02 1.78 -10.96
C VAL A 159 10.35 2.58 -12.08
N LYS A 160 11.04 3.59 -12.62
CA LYS A 160 10.58 4.36 -13.78
C LYS A 160 10.31 3.50 -15.01
N ASP A 161 11.21 2.56 -15.30
CA ASP A 161 11.10 1.73 -16.50
C ASP A 161 9.86 0.80 -16.40
N VAL A 162 9.55 0.32 -15.18
CA VAL A 162 8.34 -0.48 -14.90
C VAL A 162 7.07 0.37 -15.01
N LEU A 163 7.05 1.56 -14.42
CA LEU A 163 5.89 2.46 -14.49
C LEU A 163 5.57 2.91 -15.92
N MET A 164 6.60 3.05 -16.78
CA MET A 164 6.44 3.45 -18.19
C MET A 164 5.93 2.32 -19.11
N LYS A 165 5.81 1.07 -18.63
CA LYS A 165 5.19 -0.02 -19.40
C LYS A 165 3.75 0.37 -19.77
N ALA A 166 3.33 0.04 -20.99
CA ALA A 166 2.01 0.38 -21.52
C ALA A 166 0.87 -0.22 -20.70
N ASP A 167 1.10 -1.42 -20.15
CA ASP A 167 0.15 -2.16 -19.32
C ASP A 167 0.22 -1.81 -17.81
N MET A 168 1.08 -0.85 -17.43
CA MET A 168 1.21 -0.29 -16.08
C MET A 168 0.63 1.12 -16.01
N CYS A 169 1.47 2.16 -16.03
CA CYS A 169 1.06 3.55 -15.93
C CYS A 169 1.46 4.36 -17.17
N GLY A 170 2.09 3.75 -18.18
CA GLY A 170 2.77 4.44 -19.27
C GLY A 170 1.92 5.47 -20.00
N ASP A 171 0.64 5.17 -20.26
CA ASP A 171 -0.23 6.12 -20.96
C ASP A 171 -0.76 7.23 -20.03
N ARG A 172 -0.87 6.96 -18.73
CA ARG A 172 -1.19 7.99 -17.71
C ARG A 172 0.00 8.91 -17.45
N TRP A 173 1.21 8.37 -17.53
CA TRP A 173 2.43 9.06 -17.15
C TRP A 173 3.10 9.82 -18.29
N LYS A 174 2.91 9.43 -19.55
CA LYS A 174 3.34 10.21 -20.72
C LYS A 174 2.61 11.57 -20.84
N ALA A 175 1.44 11.70 -20.21
CA ALA A 175 0.59 12.88 -20.28
C ALA A 175 0.78 13.87 -19.10
N ALA A 176 1.70 13.58 -18.17
CA ALA A 176 2.01 14.39 -16.98
C ALA A 176 3.40 15.03 -17.10
#